data_AF-A0A1Z9B972-F1
#
_entry.id   AF-A0A1Z9B972-F1
#
_cell.length_a   1.000
_cell.length_b   1.000
_cell.length_c   1.000
_cell.angle_alpha   90.00
_cell.angle_beta   90.00
_cell.angle_gamma   90.00
#
_symmetry.space_group_name_H-M   'P 1'
#
loop_
_entity.id
_entity.type
_entity.pdbx_description
1 polymer ?
#
loop_
_entity_poly.entity_id
_entity_poly.type
_entity_poly.pdbx_seq_one_letter_code
_entity_poly.pdbx_strand_id
1 'polypeptide(L)'
;MISRMFERMCPSVLMHHRLIMLVPLSCALFLGLGIGMGFAQATEAEPRPASVVEGPAAQDADSPTAVVANLQQGLLWIMKNAKTLGFQGRYDYLLPIVQRDFDVSFMGSKSVGRHWKGLDAEQQSQWLGQFAGYLTSNYAAQFKGWDGESFELLGEEPAPRDTQVVLTRLVVPGDDDVILNYRLRKNSAGQWRIIDIYLKGTVSELALRRSDFSSILKNKGFGALVVAMNKKVDELRREGGG
;
A
#
# COMPACT_ATOMS: atom_id res chain seq x y z
N MET A 1 15.55 0.07 11.75
CA MET A 1 15.70 -1.08 10.80
C MET A 1 14.78 -0.94 9.58
N ILE A 2 13.60 -0.33 9.76
CA ILE A 2 12.59 -0.04 8.73
C ILE A 2 12.87 1.27 7.95
N SER A 3 13.62 2.24 8.48
CA SER A 3 14.01 3.44 7.71
C SER A 3 14.89 3.12 6.47
N ARG A 4 15.64 2.00 6.48
CA ARG A 4 16.38 1.49 5.30
C ARG A 4 15.52 0.66 4.33
N MET A 5 14.24 0.45 4.63
CA MET A 5 13.31 -0.33 3.80
C MET A 5 13.21 0.29 2.39
N PHE A 6 13.19 1.63 2.30
CA PHE A 6 13.20 2.35 1.02
C PHE A 6 14.54 2.23 0.26
N GLU A 7 15.68 2.40 0.95
CA GLU A 7 17.01 2.31 0.34
C GLU A 7 17.33 0.91 -0.19
N ARG A 8 16.83 -0.13 0.49
CA ARG A 8 17.02 -1.53 0.09
C ARG A 8 16.04 -2.01 -0.97
N MET A 9 14.86 -1.37 -1.05
CA MET A 9 13.92 -1.59 -2.15
C MET A 9 14.34 -0.84 -3.43
N CYS A 10 15.12 0.25 -3.32
CA CYS A 10 15.51 1.16 -4.41
C CYS A 10 16.98 1.65 -4.29
N PRO A 11 18.00 0.86 -4.66
CA PRO A 11 19.38 1.35 -4.67
C PRO A 11 19.65 2.42 -5.75
N SER A 12 18.78 2.56 -6.76
CA SER A 12 18.99 3.40 -7.94
C SER A 12 18.45 4.84 -7.86
N VAL A 13 17.69 5.20 -6.81
CA VAL A 13 17.03 6.53 -6.71
C VAL A 13 17.86 7.54 -5.90
N LEU A 14 18.96 7.12 -5.26
CA LEU A 14 19.72 7.96 -4.33
C LEU A 14 20.62 9.04 -4.97
N MET A 15 20.63 9.20 -6.30
CA MET A 15 21.60 10.10 -6.96
C MET A 15 21.09 11.51 -7.35
N HIS A 16 19.82 11.86 -7.17
CA HIS A 16 19.29 13.13 -7.73
C HIS A 16 18.42 13.98 -6.79
N HIS A 17 18.80 14.14 -5.52
CA HIS A 17 18.13 15.12 -4.63
C HIS A 17 19.11 16.12 -4.01
N ARG A 18 19.40 17.17 -4.78
CA ARG A 18 19.73 18.50 -4.28
C ARG A 18 19.09 19.52 -5.21
N LEU A 19 17.91 20.05 -4.85
CA LEU A 19 17.60 21.48 -5.03
C LEU A 19 16.24 21.88 -4.43
N ILE A 20 16.34 22.66 -3.35
CA ILE A 20 15.61 23.91 -3.09
C ILE A 20 14.09 23.84 -2.85
N MET A 21 13.77 23.97 -1.56
CA MET A 21 12.49 24.37 -0.98
C MET A 21 12.53 25.89 -0.74
N LEU A 22 11.56 26.66 -1.25
CA LEU A 22 11.27 28.02 -0.76
C LEU A 22 9.90 28.51 -1.30
N VAL A 23 8.91 28.64 -0.42
CA VAL A 23 7.68 29.41 -0.68
C VAL A 23 7.38 30.24 0.58
N PRO A 24 7.24 31.57 0.47
CA PRO A 24 6.95 32.42 1.61
C PRO A 24 5.46 32.59 1.88
N LEU A 25 5.20 32.73 3.17
CA LEU A 25 4.01 33.16 3.89
C LEU A 25 3.52 34.55 3.44
N SER A 26 2.23 34.72 3.15
CA SER A 26 1.60 36.04 3.00
C SER A 26 0.24 36.10 3.70
N CYS A 27 0.17 36.99 4.69
CA CYS A 27 -1.03 37.55 5.32
C CYS A 27 -1.96 38.23 4.31
N ALA A 28 -3.27 38.13 4.54
CA ALA A 28 -4.22 39.18 4.14
C ALA A 28 -5.38 39.24 5.13
N LEU A 29 -5.49 40.40 5.79
CA LEU A 29 -6.63 40.86 6.58
C LEU A 29 -7.90 40.94 5.71
N PHE A 30 -9.05 40.61 6.28
CA PHE A 30 -10.33 41.14 5.82
C PHE A 30 -11.10 41.75 7.01
N LEU A 31 -11.17 43.08 7.02
CA LEU A 31 -12.12 43.89 7.77
C LEU A 31 -13.35 44.08 6.88
N GLY A 32 -14.54 43.83 7.42
CA GLY A 32 -15.81 44.10 6.75
C GLY A 32 -16.98 44.10 7.72
N LEU A 33 -17.32 45.28 8.24
CA LEU A 33 -18.57 45.56 8.94
C LEU A 33 -19.76 45.46 7.96
N GLY A 34 -20.85 44.84 8.40
CA GLY A 34 -22.14 44.88 7.73
C GLY A 34 -23.28 44.83 8.76
N ILE A 35 -23.85 46.00 9.04
CA ILE A 35 -25.03 46.20 9.90
C ILE A 35 -26.27 45.86 9.08
N GLY A 36 -27.13 44.98 9.61
CA GLY A 36 -28.45 44.69 9.05
C GLY A 36 -29.45 44.38 10.16
N MET A 37 -30.23 45.39 10.56
CA MET A 37 -31.44 45.21 11.37
C MET A 37 -32.57 44.74 10.47
N GLY A 38 -33.03 43.51 10.68
CA GLY A 38 -34.22 42.95 10.03
C GLY A 38 -35.12 42.32 11.09
N PHE A 39 -36.31 42.90 11.28
CA PHE A 39 -37.37 42.36 12.12
C PHE A 39 -37.91 41.07 11.45
N ALA A 40 -37.72 39.92 12.10
CA ALA A 40 -38.32 38.65 11.70
C ALA A 40 -39.53 38.36 12.60
N GLN A 41 -40.68 38.21 11.96
CA GLN A 41 -41.92 37.76 12.57
C GLN A 41 -41.78 36.29 13.01
N ALA A 42 -42.23 36.00 14.23
CA ALA A 42 -42.30 34.63 14.74
C ALA A 42 -43.42 33.88 13.98
N THR A 43 -43.03 32.91 13.17
CA THR A 43 -43.92 31.89 12.62
C THR A 43 -43.74 30.64 13.48
N GLU A 44 -44.82 30.15 14.08
CA GLU A 44 -44.84 28.89 14.83
C GLU A 44 -44.31 27.76 13.95
N ALA A 45 -43.24 27.12 14.42
CA ALA A 45 -42.64 25.97 13.77
C ALA A 45 -43.52 24.74 13.99
N GLU A 46 -44.09 24.21 12.91
CA GLU A 46 -44.68 22.88 12.92
C GLU A 46 -43.62 21.82 13.32
N PRO A 47 -44.00 20.76 14.05
CA PRO A 47 -43.08 19.71 14.44
C PRO A 47 -42.58 18.96 13.20
N ARG A 48 -41.31 19.17 12.86
CA ARG A 48 -40.62 18.34 11.86
C ARG A 48 -40.64 16.89 12.35
N PRO A 49 -40.94 15.90 11.48
CA PRO A 49 -40.77 14.50 11.84
C PRO A 49 -39.32 14.27 12.25
N ALA A 50 -39.15 13.62 13.40
CA ALA A 50 -37.86 13.29 13.97
C ALA A 50 -36.95 12.67 12.90
N SER A 51 -35.78 13.29 12.72
CA SER A 51 -34.69 12.74 11.94
C SER A 51 -34.40 11.34 12.47
N VAL A 52 -34.53 10.33 11.62
CA VAL A 52 -34.00 9.01 11.90
C VAL A 52 -32.50 9.21 12.08
N VAL A 53 -32.03 9.06 13.31
CA VAL A 53 -30.60 9.01 13.60
C VAL A 53 -30.12 7.70 12.99
N GLU A 54 -29.56 7.77 11.78
CA GLU A 54 -28.81 6.66 11.20
C GLU A 54 -27.69 6.32 12.18
N GLY A 55 -27.80 5.14 12.80
CA GLY A 55 -26.76 4.58 13.67
C GLY A 55 -25.45 4.43 12.90
N PRO A 56 -24.30 4.32 13.60
CA PRO A 56 -23.00 4.21 12.97
C PRO A 56 -23.01 3.11 11.92
N ALA A 57 -22.73 3.50 10.67
CA ALA A 57 -22.65 2.61 9.53
C ALA A 57 -21.78 1.41 9.90
N ALA A 58 -22.36 0.21 9.79
CA ALA A 58 -21.59 -1.02 9.82
C ALA A 58 -20.50 -0.87 8.76
N GLN A 59 -19.24 -0.78 9.18
CA GLN A 59 -18.12 -0.75 8.26
C GLN A 59 -18.16 -2.06 7.48
N ASP A 60 -18.43 -1.98 6.18
CA ASP A 60 -18.44 -3.15 5.30
C ASP A 60 -17.10 -3.88 5.49
N ALA A 61 -17.18 -5.15 5.89
CA ALA A 61 -16.02 -6.01 6.17
C ALA A 61 -15.09 -6.15 4.95
N ASP A 62 -15.59 -5.79 3.76
CA ASP A 62 -14.88 -5.78 2.49
C ASP A 62 -14.49 -4.38 2.00
N SER A 63 -14.65 -3.31 2.79
CA SER A 63 -14.24 -1.95 2.39
C SER A 63 -12.72 -1.84 2.10
N PRO A 64 -12.27 -0.86 1.29
CA PRO A 64 -10.84 -0.69 1.00
C PRO A 64 -10.00 -0.55 2.27
N THR A 65 -10.47 0.25 3.22
CA THR A 65 -9.85 0.42 4.53
C THR A 65 -9.79 -0.90 5.31
N ALA A 66 -10.85 -1.72 5.30
CA ALA A 66 -10.85 -3.02 5.98
C ALA A 66 -9.81 -4.00 5.38
N VAL A 67 -9.68 -4.05 4.05
CA VAL A 67 -8.66 -4.86 3.37
C VAL A 67 -7.26 -4.48 3.80
N VAL A 68 -6.96 -3.18 3.85
CA VAL A 68 -5.65 -2.67 4.30
C VAL A 68 -5.42 -2.94 5.78
N ALA A 69 -6.43 -2.74 6.62
CA ALA A 69 -6.35 -3.02 8.05
C ALA A 69 -6.06 -4.50 8.32
N ASN A 70 -6.65 -5.41 7.56
CA ASN A 70 -6.40 -6.85 7.67
C ASN A 70 -4.93 -7.21 7.36
N LEU A 71 -4.37 -6.65 6.29
CA LEU A 71 -2.95 -6.80 5.96
C LEU A 71 -2.06 -6.27 7.09
N GLN A 72 -2.31 -5.04 7.54
CA GLN A 72 -1.52 -4.37 8.59
C GLN A 72 -1.56 -5.11 9.92
N GLN A 73 -2.71 -5.66 10.31
CA GLN A 73 -2.83 -6.52 11.48
C GLN A 73 -1.98 -7.78 11.35
N GLY A 74 -1.99 -8.42 10.17
CA GLY A 74 -1.13 -9.56 9.88
C GLY A 74 0.36 -9.21 9.98
N LEU A 75 0.75 -8.05 9.45
CA LEU A 75 2.13 -7.53 9.56
C LEU A 75 2.54 -7.30 11.02
N LEU A 76 1.72 -6.62 11.82
CA LEU A 76 2.02 -6.42 13.24
C LEU A 76 2.08 -7.74 14.02
N TRP A 77 1.22 -8.70 13.69
CA TRP A 77 1.22 -10.01 14.34
C TRP A 77 2.53 -10.76 14.07
N ILE A 78 3.00 -10.80 12.82
CA ILE A 78 4.26 -11.47 12.50
C ILE A 78 5.48 -10.77 13.12
N MET A 79 5.44 -9.44 13.27
CA MET A 79 6.50 -8.67 13.94
C MET A 79 6.60 -9.06 15.42
N LYS A 80 5.46 -9.06 16.12
CA LYS A 80 5.39 -9.44 17.54
C LYS A 80 5.81 -10.88 17.81
N ASN A 81 5.65 -11.77 16.82
CA ASN A 81 6.01 -13.18 16.91
C ASN A 81 7.29 -13.52 16.13
N ALA A 82 8.05 -12.52 15.68
CA ALA A 82 9.08 -12.73 14.66
C ALA A 82 10.19 -13.69 15.07
N LYS A 83 10.61 -13.65 16.34
CA LYS A 83 11.64 -14.53 16.90
C LYS A 83 11.23 -16.00 16.86
N THR A 84 9.97 -16.29 17.17
CA THR A 84 9.43 -17.66 17.19
C THR A 84 9.18 -18.18 15.78
N LEU A 85 8.65 -17.33 14.90
CA LEU A 85 8.28 -17.72 13.54
C LEU A 85 9.50 -17.90 12.63
N GLY A 86 10.59 -17.16 12.88
CA GLY A 86 11.67 -17.02 11.91
C GLY A 86 11.16 -16.49 10.57
N PHE A 87 11.99 -16.52 9.53
CA PHE A 87 11.54 -16.08 8.20
C PHE A 87 10.41 -16.95 7.65
N GLN A 88 10.56 -18.28 7.72
CA GLN A 88 9.62 -19.21 7.09
C GLN A 88 8.23 -19.14 7.74
N GLY A 89 8.11 -19.10 9.06
CA GLY A 89 6.82 -18.99 9.73
C GLY A 89 6.11 -17.67 9.43
N ARG A 90 6.86 -16.56 9.27
CA ARG A 90 6.28 -15.28 8.85
C ARG A 90 5.82 -15.33 7.39
N TYR A 91 6.60 -15.96 6.51
CA TYR A 91 6.21 -16.18 5.13
C TYR A 91 4.92 -17.01 5.03
N ASP A 92 4.86 -18.15 5.72
CA ASP A 92 3.72 -19.07 5.68
C ASP A 92 2.45 -18.41 6.22
N TYR A 93 2.57 -17.58 7.26
CA TYR A 93 1.46 -16.81 7.81
C TYR A 93 0.96 -15.72 6.85
N LEU A 94 1.87 -15.00 6.19
CA LEU A 94 1.51 -13.91 5.29
C LEU A 94 0.99 -14.38 3.94
N LEU A 95 1.43 -15.53 3.44
CA LEU A 95 1.06 -16.00 2.10
C LEU A 95 -0.47 -16.00 1.86
N PRO A 96 -1.32 -16.58 2.73
CA PRO A 96 -2.77 -16.56 2.53
C PRO A 96 -3.36 -15.13 2.64
N ILE A 97 -2.79 -14.26 3.47
CA ILE A 97 -3.21 -12.85 3.59
C ILE A 97 -2.90 -12.13 2.29
N VAL A 98 -1.70 -12.31 1.74
CA VAL A 98 -1.30 -11.73 0.45
C VAL A 98 -2.21 -12.21 -0.67
N GLN A 99 -2.50 -13.51 -0.75
CA GLN A 99 -3.40 -14.08 -1.76
C GLN A 99 -4.84 -13.57 -1.64
N ARG A 100 -5.30 -13.25 -0.43
CA ARG A 100 -6.64 -12.71 -0.18
C ARG A 100 -6.71 -11.22 -0.47
N ASP A 101 -5.76 -10.43 0.00
CA ASP A 101 -5.87 -8.97 0.07
C ASP A 101 -5.31 -8.26 -1.18
N PHE A 102 -4.42 -8.91 -1.92
CA PHE A 102 -3.84 -8.38 -3.17
C PHE A 102 -4.46 -9.02 -4.41
N ASP A 103 -4.60 -8.23 -5.48
CA ASP A 103 -4.89 -8.75 -6.81
C ASP A 103 -3.58 -9.19 -7.48
N VAL A 104 -3.05 -10.33 -7.04
CA VAL A 104 -1.78 -10.90 -7.50
C VAL A 104 -1.78 -11.09 -9.02
N SER A 105 -2.91 -11.47 -9.62
CA SER A 105 -3.03 -11.65 -11.07
C SER A 105 -2.86 -10.32 -11.81
N PHE A 106 -3.58 -9.29 -11.37
CA PHE A 106 -3.44 -7.95 -11.93
C PHE A 106 -2.02 -7.41 -11.73
N MET A 107 -1.50 -7.44 -10.50
CA MET A 107 -0.17 -6.90 -10.20
C MET A 107 0.93 -7.66 -10.95
N GLY A 108 0.90 -8.99 -10.93
CA GLY A 108 1.85 -9.84 -11.63
C GLY A 108 1.88 -9.54 -13.12
N SER A 109 0.72 -9.48 -13.79
CA SER A 109 0.66 -9.12 -15.21
C SER A 109 1.17 -7.70 -15.49
N LYS A 110 0.85 -6.72 -14.64
CA LYS A 110 1.33 -5.34 -14.78
C LYS A 110 2.83 -5.20 -14.55
N SER A 111 3.40 -6.02 -13.66
CA SER A 111 4.83 -5.99 -13.36
C SER A 111 5.70 -6.44 -14.55
N VAL A 112 5.19 -7.27 -15.47
CA VAL A 112 5.90 -7.61 -16.73
C VAL A 112 5.36 -6.84 -17.94
N GLY A 113 4.32 -6.03 -17.75
CA GLY A 113 3.83 -5.04 -18.70
C GLY A 113 3.48 -5.65 -20.07
N ARG A 114 4.06 -5.07 -21.14
CA ARG A 114 3.78 -5.51 -22.52
C ARG A 114 4.18 -6.96 -22.80
N HIS A 115 5.15 -7.49 -22.04
CA HIS A 115 5.66 -8.83 -22.23
C HIS A 115 4.67 -9.91 -21.80
N TRP A 116 3.69 -9.57 -20.94
CA TRP A 116 2.65 -10.49 -20.49
C TRP A 116 1.95 -11.24 -21.64
N LYS A 117 1.59 -10.51 -22.71
CA LYS A 117 0.89 -11.09 -23.87
C LYS A 117 1.74 -12.07 -24.68
N GLY A 118 3.06 -12.08 -24.49
CA GLY A 118 3.97 -13.01 -25.15
C GLY A 118 4.32 -14.23 -24.32
N LEU A 119 3.84 -14.32 -23.07
CA LEU A 119 4.02 -15.49 -22.22
C LEU A 119 2.90 -16.50 -22.49
N ASP A 120 3.25 -17.78 -22.60
CA ASP A 120 2.28 -18.88 -22.65
C ASP A 120 1.60 -19.09 -21.27
N ALA A 121 0.63 -20.00 -21.22
CA ALA A 121 -0.17 -20.23 -20.01
C ALA A 121 0.69 -20.75 -18.83
N GLU A 122 1.63 -21.64 -19.12
CA GLU A 122 2.57 -22.19 -18.15
C GLU A 122 3.47 -21.09 -17.58
N GLN A 123 4.04 -20.23 -18.42
CA GLN A 123 4.88 -19.10 -18.03
C GLN A 123 4.10 -18.05 -17.25
N GLN A 124 2.86 -17.76 -17.64
CA GLN A 124 1.98 -16.86 -16.90
C GLN A 124 1.72 -17.39 -15.49
N SER A 125 1.34 -18.67 -15.38
CA SER A 125 1.11 -19.34 -14.09
C SER A 125 2.38 -19.34 -13.22
N GLN A 126 3.52 -19.71 -13.80
CA GLN A 126 4.81 -19.68 -13.14
C GLN A 126 5.16 -18.28 -12.63
N TRP A 127 4.93 -17.25 -13.45
CA TRP A 127 5.19 -15.87 -13.08
C TRP A 127 4.33 -15.41 -11.91
N LEU A 128 3.03 -15.71 -11.94
CA LEU A 128 2.13 -15.30 -10.85
C LEU A 128 2.52 -15.96 -9.52
N GLY A 129 2.90 -17.24 -9.54
CA GLY A 129 3.42 -17.93 -8.36
C GLY A 129 4.71 -17.28 -7.83
N GLN A 130 5.65 -16.98 -8.73
CA GLN A 130 6.91 -16.31 -8.40
C GLN A 130 6.69 -14.89 -7.84
N PHE A 131 5.78 -14.13 -8.45
CA PHE A 131 5.44 -12.79 -8.02
C PHE A 131 4.80 -12.77 -6.63
N ALA A 132 3.86 -13.70 -6.36
CA ALA A 132 3.27 -13.86 -5.03
C ALA A 132 4.32 -14.23 -3.98
N GLY A 133 5.17 -15.22 -4.28
CA GLY A 133 6.24 -15.64 -3.37
C GLY A 133 7.24 -14.53 -3.09
N TYR A 134 7.59 -13.73 -4.09
CA TYR A 134 8.42 -12.54 -3.92
C TYR A 134 7.77 -11.49 -3.02
N LEU A 135 6.50 -11.14 -3.27
CA LEU A 135 5.78 -10.14 -2.48
C LEU A 135 5.71 -10.56 -1.00
N THR A 136 5.33 -11.82 -0.73
CA THR A 136 5.29 -12.38 0.62
C THR A 136 6.67 -12.42 1.28
N SER A 137 7.70 -12.82 0.54
CA SER A 137 9.09 -12.86 1.04
C SER A 137 9.60 -11.47 1.41
N ASN A 138 9.24 -10.46 0.62
CA ASN A 138 9.63 -9.07 0.88
C ASN A 138 9.04 -8.59 2.21
N TYR A 139 7.75 -8.82 2.45
CA TYR A 139 7.13 -8.51 3.74
C TYR A 139 7.73 -9.31 4.90
N ALA A 140 7.90 -10.61 4.74
CA ALA A 140 8.47 -11.47 5.79
C ALA A 140 9.92 -11.07 6.16
N ALA A 141 10.70 -10.56 5.21
CA ALA A 141 12.05 -10.06 5.45
C ALA A 141 12.08 -8.69 6.13
N GLN A 142 11.16 -7.79 5.77
CA GLN A 142 11.13 -6.42 6.26
C GLN A 142 10.48 -6.29 7.64
N PHE A 143 9.40 -7.03 7.90
CA PHE A 143 8.61 -6.99 9.13
C PHE A 143 9.03 -8.10 10.10
N LYS A 144 10.28 -8.02 10.56
CA LYS A 144 10.97 -9.12 11.28
C LYS A 144 11.30 -8.88 12.75
N GLY A 145 10.75 -7.83 13.34
CA GLY A 145 10.88 -7.50 14.76
C GLY A 145 9.82 -6.48 15.13
N TRP A 146 9.56 -6.32 16.43
CA TRP A 146 8.63 -5.33 16.95
C TRP A 146 9.25 -4.64 18.15
N ASP A 147 9.40 -3.32 18.05
CA ASP A 147 9.94 -2.44 19.09
C ASP A 147 8.92 -1.35 19.49
N GLY A 148 7.65 -1.51 19.08
CA GLY A 148 6.55 -0.60 19.40
C GLY A 148 5.86 0.00 18.18
N GLU A 149 6.16 -0.50 16.97
CA GLU A 149 5.55 -0.02 15.74
C GLU A 149 4.03 -0.19 15.71
N SER A 150 3.35 0.76 15.08
CA SER A 150 1.91 0.76 14.87
C SER A 150 1.56 1.32 13.49
N PHE A 151 0.40 0.96 12.97
CA PHE A 151 -0.14 1.57 11.76
C PHE A 151 -1.23 2.56 12.11
N GLU A 152 -1.22 3.72 11.44
CA GLU A 152 -2.24 4.75 11.53
C GLU A 152 -2.93 4.91 10.18
N LEU A 153 -4.27 4.94 10.21
CA LEU A 153 -5.10 5.31 9.07
C LEU A 153 -5.20 6.83 9.01
N LEU A 154 -4.79 7.42 7.89
CA LEU A 154 -4.83 8.86 7.65
C LEU A 154 -6.05 9.29 6.85
N GLY A 155 -6.67 8.35 6.13
CA GLY A 155 -7.88 8.59 5.35
C GLY A 155 -8.03 7.64 4.17
N GLU A 156 -9.09 7.85 3.40
CA GLU A 156 -9.36 7.15 2.15
C GLU A 156 -9.81 8.18 1.11
N GLU A 157 -9.27 8.11 -0.11
CA GLU A 157 -9.59 9.05 -1.19
C GLU A 157 -9.81 8.34 -2.53
N PRO A 158 -10.71 8.87 -3.39
CA PRO A 158 -10.91 8.33 -4.73
C PRO A 158 -9.73 8.62 -5.65
N ALA A 159 -9.47 7.67 -6.55
CA ALA A 159 -8.41 7.76 -7.54
C ALA A 159 -8.88 7.27 -8.93
N PRO A 160 -8.22 7.68 -10.03
CA PRO A 160 -8.68 7.37 -11.39
C PRO A 160 -8.92 5.88 -11.66
N ARG A 161 -9.82 5.58 -12.60
CA ARG A 161 -10.21 4.21 -13.02
C ARG A 161 -10.93 3.41 -11.93
N ASP A 162 -11.84 4.08 -11.21
CA ASP A 162 -12.67 3.48 -10.17
C ASP A 162 -11.84 2.76 -9.10
N THR A 163 -10.76 3.41 -8.68
CA THR A 163 -9.85 2.91 -7.64
C THR A 163 -9.94 3.79 -6.40
N GLN A 164 -9.59 3.23 -5.24
CA GLN A 164 -9.48 3.95 -3.98
C GLN A 164 -8.02 3.96 -3.54
N VAL A 165 -7.58 5.01 -2.86
CA VAL A 165 -6.29 5.06 -2.18
C VAL A 165 -6.56 5.18 -0.69
N VAL A 166 -6.07 4.21 0.08
CA VAL A 166 -6.08 4.24 1.54
C VAL A 166 -4.75 4.81 2.01
N LEU A 167 -4.81 5.93 2.70
CA LEU A 167 -3.65 6.67 3.19
C LEU A 167 -3.26 6.13 4.56
N THR A 168 -2.02 5.68 4.71
CA THR A 168 -1.55 5.14 6.00
C THR A 168 -0.13 5.55 6.33
N ARG A 169 0.19 5.40 7.60
CA ARG A 169 1.51 5.64 8.15
C ARG A 169 1.89 4.48 9.06
N LEU A 170 3.12 4.00 8.92
CA LEU A 170 3.77 3.13 9.90
C LEU A 170 4.57 4.02 10.84
N VAL A 171 4.14 4.09 12.10
CA VAL A 171 4.84 4.79 13.17
C VAL A 171 5.97 3.90 13.67
N VAL A 172 7.19 4.44 13.74
CA VAL A 172 8.38 3.70 14.16
C VAL A 172 9.01 4.40 15.35
N PRO A 173 8.99 3.80 16.56
CA PRO A 173 9.55 4.44 17.75
C PRO A 173 11.03 4.82 17.58
N GLY A 174 11.34 6.10 17.74
CA GLY A 174 12.71 6.61 17.68
C GLY A 174 13.34 6.68 16.28
N ASP A 175 12.54 6.53 15.22
CA ASP A 175 12.95 6.66 13.82
C ASP A 175 11.89 7.49 13.06
N ASP A 176 12.13 7.79 11.78
CA ASP A 176 11.15 8.50 10.95
C ASP A 176 9.96 7.59 10.59
N ASP A 177 8.74 8.14 10.70
CA ASP A 177 7.51 7.48 10.25
C ASP A 177 7.55 7.19 8.74
N VAL A 178 6.98 6.04 8.34
CA VAL A 178 6.96 5.62 6.94
C VAL A 178 5.56 5.74 6.35
N ILE A 179 5.39 6.60 5.34
CA ILE A 179 4.13 6.71 4.60
C ILE A 179 4.00 5.53 3.62
N LEU A 180 2.90 4.79 3.76
CA LEU A 180 2.56 3.61 2.97
C LEU A 180 1.09 3.74 2.52
N ASN A 181 0.86 4.23 1.31
CA ASN A 181 -0.50 4.35 0.78
C ASN A 181 -0.81 3.14 -0.10
N TYR A 182 -2.03 2.63 -0.04
CA TYR A 182 -2.44 1.44 -0.77
C TYR A 182 -3.47 1.83 -1.81
N ARG A 183 -3.22 1.47 -3.08
CA ARG A 183 -4.23 1.62 -4.12
C ARG A 183 -5.00 0.32 -4.25
N LEU A 184 -6.32 0.41 -4.20
CA LEU A 184 -7.23 -0.72 -4.32
C LEU A 184 -8.20 -0.55 -5.49
N ARG A 185 -8.64 -1.67 -6.04
CA ARG A 185 -9.75 -1.74 -7.01
C ARG A 185 -10.67 -2.88 -6.63
N LYS A 186 -11.89 -2.87 -7.17
CA LYS A 186 -12.72 -4.07 -7.20
C LYS A 186 -12.20 -5.06 -8.26
N ASN A 187 -12.12 -6.33 -7.89
CA ASN A 187 -11.91 -7.44 -8.81
C ASN A 187 -13.22 -7.78 -9.56
N SER A 188 -13.21 -8.80 -10.41
CA SER A 188 -14.40 -9.23 -11.16
C SER A 188 -15.55 -9.75 -10.29
N ALA A 189 -15.27 -10.17 -9.06
CA ALA A 189 -16.27 -10.58 -8.07
C ALA A 189 -16.78 -9.41 -7.21
N GLY A 190 -16.38 -8.17 -7.51
CA GLY A 190 -16.78 -6.98 -6.76
C GLY A 190 -16.02 -6.74 -5.46
N GLN A 191 -15.00 -7.55 -5.17
CA GLN A 191 -14.25 -7.48 -3.92
C GLN A 191 -13.06 -6.53 -4.05
N TRP A 192 -12.81 -5.72 -3.02
CA TRP A 192 -11.65 -4.82 -3.00
C TRP A 192 -10.34 -5.59 -2.84
N ARG A 193 -9.34 -5.22 -3.65
CA ARG A 193 -8.01 -5.82 -3.65
C ARG A 193 -6.95 -4.76 -3.87
N ILE A 194 -5.84 -4.87 -3.16
CA ILE A 194 -4.66 -4.03 -3.33
C ILE A 194 -4.02 -4.32 -4.69
N ILE A 195 -3.73 -3.27 -5.43
CA ILE A 195 -3.11 -3.32 -6.76
C ILE A 195 -1.81 -2.53 -6.87
N ASP A 196 -1.50 -1.70 -5.88
CA ASP A 196 -0.24 -0.97 -5.80
C ASP A 196 -0.01 -0.46 -4.37
N ILE A 197 1.25 -0.18 -4.06
CA ILE A 197 1.69 0.45 -2.82
C ILE A 197 2.51 1.68 -3.20
N TYR A 198 2.13 2.84 -2.68
CA TYR A 198 2.89 4.07 -2.83
C TYR A 198 3.77 4.29 -1.59
N LEU A 199 5.06 4.11 -1.80
CA LEU A 199 6.10 4.40 -0.81
C LEU A 199 6.34 5.91 -0.74
N LYS A 200 6.54 6.46 0.47
CA LYS A 200 6.68 7.92 0.68
C LYS A 200 5.52 8.70 0.06
N GLY A 201 4.33 8.08 0.07
CA GLY A 201 3.08 8.62 -0.45
C GLY A 201 2.93 8.69 -1.97
N THR A 202 4.01 8.61 -2.75
CA THR A 202 3.96 8.92 -4.20
C THR A 202 4.67 7.91 -5.10
N VAL A 203 5.62 7.13 -4.58
CA VAL A 203 6.44 6.25 -5.41
C VAL A 203 5.78 4.87 -5.51
N SER A 204 5.23 4.57 -6.68
CA SER A 204 4.62 3.26 -7.00
C SER A 204 5.64 2.14 -6.95
N GLU A 205 5.47 1.20 -6.03
CA GLU A 205 6.28 -0.01 -5.96
C GLU A 205 6.10 -0.85 -7.23
N LEU A 206 4.85 -1.00 -7.71
CA LEU A 206 4.59 -1.79 -8.90
C LEU A 206 5.27 -1.22 -10.15
N ALA A 207 5.29 0.12 -10.31
CA ALA A 207 5.95 0.77 -11.44
C ALA A 207 7.47 0.61 -11.38
N LEU A 208 8.07 0.69 -10.19
CA LEU A 208 9.50 0.45 -9.99
C LEU A 208 9.86 -0.98 -10.38
N ARG A 209 9.15 -1.97 -9.85
CA ARG A 209 9.38 -3.39 -10.18
C ARG A 209 9.18 -3.67 -11.65
N ARG A 210 8.18 -3.03 -12.27
CA ARG A 210 7.98 -3.13 -13.71
C ARG A 210 9.17 -2.64 -14.52
N SER A 211 9.83 -1.56 -14.11
CA SER A 211 11.04 -1.07 -14.75
C SER A 211 12.16 -2.11 -14.68
N ASP A 212 12.41 -2.65 -13.49
CA ASP A 212 13.44 -3.68 -13.25
C ASP A 212 13.18 -4.94 -14.09
N PHE A 213 11.95 -5.48 -14.04
CA PHE A 213 11.59 -6.70 -14.74
C PHE A 213 11.58 -6.51 -16.26
N SER A 214 11.10 -5.36 -16.76
CA SER A 214 11.12 -5.05 -18.19
C SER A 214 12.54 -4.99 -18.74
N SER A 215 13.50 -4.49 -17.95
CA SER A 215 14.91 -4.48 -18.33
C SER A 215 15.46 -5.90 -18.48
N ILE A 216 15.19 -6.79 -17.53
CA ILE A 216 15.62 -8.19 -17.59
C ILE A 216 14.95 -8.91 -18.77
N LEU A 217 13.63 -8.76 -18.94
CA LEU A 217 12.88 -9.40 -20.01
C LEU A 217 13.39 -8.97 -21.39
N LYS A 218 13.62 -7.68 -21.60
CA LYS A 218 14.13 -7.14 -22.87
C LYS A 218 15.51 -7.70 -23.21
N ASN A 219 16.37 -7.85 -22.22
CA ASN A 219 17.79 -8.14 -22.45
C ASN A 219 18.12 -9.64 -22.37
N LYS A 220 17.36 -10.41 -21.58
CA LYS A 220 17.70 -11.80 -21.19
C LYS A 220 16.52 -12.79 -21.24
N GLY A 221 15.30 -12.31 -21.50
CA GLY A 221 14.11 -13.16 -21.62
C GLY A 221 13.52 -13.65 -20.29
N PHE A 222 12.45 -14.44 -20.40
CA PHE A 222 11.65 -14.88 -19.25
C PHE A 222 12.39 -15.81 -18.28
N GLY A 223 13.16 -16.78 -18.80
CA GLY A 223 13.94 -17.69 -17.94
C GLY A 223 14.93 -16.94 -17.03
N ALA A 224 15.57 -15.88 -17.54
CA ALA A 224 16.47 -15.06 -16.74
C ALA A 224 15.73 -14.24 -15.67
N LEU A 225 14.50 -13.80 -15.95
CA LEU A 225 13.65 -13.15 -14.96
C LEU A 225 13.32 -14.11 -13.81
N VAL A 226 12.92 -15.35 -14.12
CA VAL A 226 12.64 -16.38 -13.09
C VAL A 226 13.86 -16.65 -12.22
N VAL A 227 15.03 -16.82 -12.82
CA VAL A 227 16.29 -17.01 -12.07
C VAL A 227 16.59 -15.81 -11.16
N ALA A 228 16.41 -14.59 -11.68
CA ALA A 228 16.62 -13.37 -10.89
C ALA A 228 15.64 -13.27 -9.70
N MET A 229 14.38 -13.67 -9.89
CA MET A 229 13.38 -13.68 -8.81
C MET A 229 13.71 -14.71 -7.73
N ASN A 230 14.07 -15.94 -8.11
CA ASN A 230 14.48 -16.97 -7.15
C ASN A 230 15.66 -16.49 -6.31
N LYS A 231 16.70 -15.93 -6.97
CA LYS A 231 17.85 -15.35 -6.27
C LYS A 231 17.42 -14.25 -5.29
N LYS A 232 16.49 -13.37 -5.70
CA LYS A 232 16.01 -12.30 -4.83
C LYS A 232 15.25 -12.83 -3.62
N VAL A 233 14.43 -13.87 -3.79
CA VAL A 233 13.73 -14.53 -2.68
C VAL A 233 14.71 -15.17 -1.71
N ASP A 234 15.76 -15.82 -2.21
CA ASP A 234 16.79 -16.41 -1.36
C ASP A 234 17.58 -15.34 -0.58
N GLU A 235 17.90 -14.21 -1.21
CA GLU A 235 18.49 -13.06 -0.55
C GLU A 235 17.59 -12.54 0.59
N LEU A 236 16.29 -12.35 0.31
CA LEU A 236 15.30 -11.92 1.29
C LEU A 236 15.17 -12.90 2.46
N ARG A 237 15.18 -14.21 2.19
CA ARG A 237 15.17 -15.25 3.23
C ARG A 237 16.38 -15.11 4.16
N ARG A 238 17.56 -14.90 3.58
CA ARG A 238 18.83 -14.80 4.32
C ARG A 238 18.90 -13.52 5.14
N GLU A 239 18.44 -12.40 4.58
CA GLU A 239 18.34 -11.11 5.28
C GLU A 239 17.27 -11.11 6.37
N GLY A 240 16.15 -11.81 6.14
CA GLY A 240 15.02 -11.91 7.03
C GLY A 240 15.18 -12.91 8.17
N GLY A 241 16.12 -13.86 8.04
CA GLY A 241 16.39 -14.89 9.04
C GLY A 241 17.36 -14.47 10.16
N GLY A 242 18.11 -13.38 9.96
CA GLY A 242 18.98 -12.79 10.98
C GLY A 242 18.28 -11.72 11.79
#